data_AF-A0A3B9HS86-F1
#
_entry.id   AF-A0A3B9HS86-F1
#
_cell.length_a   1.000
_cell.length_b   1.000
_cell.length_c   1.000
_cell.angle_alpha   90.00
_cell.angle_beta   90.00
_cell.angle_gamma   90.00
#
_symmetry.space_group_name_H-M   'P 1'
#
loop_
_entity.id
_entity.type
_entity.pdbx_description
1 polymer ?
#
loop_
_entity_poly.entity_id
_entity_poly.type
_entity_poly.pdbx_seq_one_letter_code
_entity_poly.pdbx_strand_id
1 'polypeptide(L)'
;MLKIDRQLVKNFERGEAKAAATLFEQLRRPLFAYFYRLSYDRCVAEDLLQETLLTIHSRIETYNHDFEFMPWVWAIARNKFFEFKRSQNRVVRLIPQLTRNQQQTACFSSSSDTETDLRNCLDTLSEVTKEAFVLKHFQGMTFNEVADLQQIPLPTAKSRVLFALKKIREYFNRGEL
;
A
#
# COMPACT_ATOMS: atom_id res chain seq x y z
N MET A 1 -7.50 10.87 -8.11
CA MET A 1 -7.30 9.41 -8.07
C MET A 1 -7.30 8.87 -9.50
N LEU A 2 -6.52 7.82 -9.80
CA LEU A 2 -6.60 7.10 -11.07
C LEU A 2 -8.05 6.66 -11.31
N LYS A 3 -8.58 6.84 -12.52
CA LYS A 3 -9.90 6.35 -12.90
C LYS A 3 -9.73 5.26 -13.94
N ILE A 4 -10.35 4.11 -13.68
CA ILE A 4 -10.39 2.98 -14.60
C ILE A 4 -11.70 3.06 -15.39
N ASP A 5 -11.61 2.88 -16.70
CA ASP A 5 -12.78 2.87 -17.58
C ASP A 5 -13.70 1.69 -17.22
N ARG A 6 -14.99 1.98 -17.03
CA ARG A 6 -16.01 0.95 -16.74
C ARG A 6 -16.12 -0.06 -17.86
N GLN A 7 -15.94 0.34 -19.12
CA GLN A 7 -15.99 -0.59 -20.25
C GLN A 7 -14.80 -1.55 -20.23
N LEU A 8 -13.62 -1.08 -19.82
CA LEU A 8 -12.44 -1.92 -19.65
C LEU A 8 -12.69 -3.01 -18.59
N VAL A 9 -13.31 -2.66 -17.46
CA VAL A 9 -13.68 -3.62 -16.41
C VAL A 9 -14.69 -4.66 -16.92
N LYS A 10 -15.73 -4.22 -17.64
CA LYS A 10 -16.73 -5.14 -18.23
C LYS A 10 -16.13 -6.11 -19.24
N ASN A 11 -15.20 -5.65 -20.06
CA ASN A 11 -14.51 -6.51 -21.02
C ASN A 11 -13.59 -7.51 -20.31
N PHE A 12 -12.92 -7.07 -19.24
CA PHE A 12 -12.13 -7.95 -18.39
C PHE A 12 -12.98 -9.05 -17.73
N GLU A 13 -14.16 -8.71 -17.21
CA GLU A 13 -15.13 -9.67 -16.65
C GLU A 13 -15.57 -10.73 -17.66
N ARG A 14 -15.66 -10.37 -18.94
CA ARG A 14 -16.01 -11.30 -20.03
C ARG A 14 -14.85 -12.21 -20.44
N GLY A 15 -13.68 -12.08 -19.81
CA GLY A 15 -12.49 -12.86 -20.13
C GLY A 15 -11.69 -12.34 -21.32
N GLU A 16 -11.90 -11.09 -21.75
CA GLU A 16 -11.10 -10.52 -22.85
C GLU A 16 -9.64 -10.32 -22.42
N ALA A 17 -8.73 -11.11 -23.00
CA ALA A 17 -7.31 -11.08 -22.65
C ALA A 17 -6.65 -9.69 -22.83
N LYS A 18 -7.06 -8.94 -23.86
CA LYS A 18 -6.56 -7.57 -24.08
C LYS A 18 -7.01 -6.62 -22.97
N ALA A 19 -8.26 -6.73 -22.52
CA ALA A 19 -8.78 -5.93 -21.42
C ALA A 19 -8.05 -6.26 -20.11
N ALA A 20 -7.79 -7.55 -19.85
CA ALA A 20 -7.00 -7.98 -18.70
C ALA A 20 -5.59 -7.36 -18.70
N ALA A 21 -4.88 -7.44 -19.83
CA ALA A 21 -3.54 -6.89 -19.97
C ALA A 21 -3.52 -5.37 -19.72
N THR A 22 -4.39 -4.61 -20.38
CA THR A 22 -4.49 -3.16 -20.20
C THR A 22 -4.88 -2.78 -18.76
N LEU A 23 -5.81 -3.50 -18.15
CA LEU A 23 -6.20 -3.26 -16.77
C LEU A 23 -5.04 -3.49 -15.81
N PHE A 24 -4.33 -4.62 -15.95
CA PHE A 24 -3.20 -4.94 -15.08
C PHE A 24 -2.04 -3.97 -15.25
N GLU A 25 -1.77 -3.49 -16.46
CA GLU A 25 -0.77 -2.44 -16.70
C GLU A 25 -1.12 -1.14 -15.96
N GLN A 26 -2.39 -0.72 -16.00
CA GLN A 26 -2.86 0.48 -15.31
C GLN A 26 -2.78 0.33 -13.78
N LEU A 27 -3.05 -0.87 -13.25
CA LEU A 27 -2.99 -1.16 -11.82
C LEU A 27 -1.56 -1.37 -11.30
N ARG A 28 -0.64 -1.84 -12.14
CA ARG A 28 0.71 -2.26 -11.74
C ARG A 28 1.46 -1.15 -11.01
N ARG A 29 1.54 0.03 -11.61
CA ARG A 29 2.31 1.16 -11.09
C ARG A 29 1.79 1.68 -9.74
N PRO A 30 0.49 2.03 -9.57
CA PRO A 30 -0.01 2.53 -8.29
C PRO A 30 0.07 1.48 -7.18
N LEU A 31 -0.25 0.21 -7.47
CA LEU A 31 -0.19 -0.86 -6.48
C LEU A 31 1.24 -1.16 -6.05
N PHE A 32 2.18 -1.27 -7.01
CA PHE A 32 3.59 -1.47 -6.69
C PHE A 32 4.14 -0.32 -5.84
N ALA A 33 3.87 0.93 -6.24
CA ALA A 33 4.31 2.10 -5.48
C ALA A 33 3.71 2.10 -4.06
N TYR A 34 2.44 1.72 -3.90
CA TYR A 34 1.80 1.58 -2.60
C TYR A 34 2.49 0.54 -1.73
N PHE A 35 2.68 -0.69 -2.23
CA PHE A 35 3.33 -1.76 -1.45
C PHE A 35 4.78 -1.42 -1.14
N TYR A 36 5.55 -0.92 -2.11
CA TYR A 36 6.94 -0.56 -1.93
C TYR A 36 7.13 0.55 -0.88
N ARG A 37 6.27 1.58 -0.86
CA ARG A 37 6.32 2.63 0.18
C ARG A 37 5.95 2.13 1.57
N LEU A 38 5.25 1.00 1.67
CA LEU A 38 4.88 0.40 2.95
C LEU A 38 5.87 -0.66 3.43
N SER A 39 6.41 -1.48 2.52
CA SER A 39 7.36 -2.55 2.84
C SER A 39 8.82 -2.10 2.83
N TYR A 40 9.17 -1.12 1.99
CA TYR A 40 10.55 -0.78 1.62
C TYR A 40 11.38 -1.97 1.15
N ASP A 41 10.69 -2.98 0.62
CA ASP A 41 11.27 -4.20 0.09
C ASP A 41 10.63 -4.45 -1.26
N ARG A 42 11.49 -4.47 -2.30
CA ARG A 42 11.05 -4.65 -3.67
C ARG A 42 10.46 -6.04 -3.90
N CYS A 43 11.06 -7.09 -3.38
CA CYS A 43 10.57 -8.45 -3.56
C CYS A 43 9.19 -8.59 -2.91
N VAL A 44 9.05 -8.10 -1.66
CA VAL A 44 7.75 -8.08 -0.97
C VAL A 44 6.70 -7.28 -1.75
N ALA A 45 7.08 -6.14 -2.33
CA ALA A 45 6.16 -5.33 -3.11
C ALA A 45 5.73 -6.00 -4.42
N GLU A 46 6.65 -6.70 -5.10
CA GLU A 46 6.36 -7.49 -6.30
C GLU A 46 5.43 -8.67 -5.97
N ASP A 47 5.69 -9.39 -4.87
CA ASP A 47 4.86 -10.52 -4.43
C ASP A 47 3.44 -10.06 -4.07
N LEU A 48 3.31 -9.01 -3.25
CA LEU A 48 2.01 -8.45 -2.87
C LEU A 48 1.23 -7.92 -4.08
N LEU A 49 1.91 -7.31 -5.04
CA LEU A 49 1.32 -6.88 -6.29
C LEU A 49 0.73 -8.08 -7.06
N GLN A 50 1.53 -9.14 -7.25
CA GLN A 50 1.09 -10.33 -7.99
C GLN A 50 -0.11 -10.99 -7.31
N GLU A 51 -0.05 -11.21 -6.00
CA GLU A 51 -1.17 -11.74 -5.24
C GLU A 51 -2.42 -10.88 -5.35
N THR A 52 -2.26 -9.55 -5.35
CA THR A 52 -3.38 -8.62 -5.49
C THR A 52 -4.03 -8.72 -6.87
N LEU A 53 -3.24 -8.75 -7.94
CA LEU A 53 -3.75 -8.90 -9.31
C LEU A 53 -4.46 -10.24 -9.52
N LEU A 54 -3.90 -11.34 -8.98
CA LEU A 54 -4.54 -12.65 -8.99
C LEU A 54 -5.86 -12.66 -8.20
N THR A 55 -5.89 -11.97 -7.05
CA THR A 55 -7.12 -11.83 -6.25
C THR A 55 -8.18 -11.01 -6.99
N ILE A 56 -7.79 -9.94 -7.67
CA ILE A 56 -8.68 -9.14 -8.52
C ILE A 56 -9.27 -10.00 -9.62
N HIS A 57 -8.44 -10.78 -10.32
CA HIS A 57 -8.89 -11.67 -11.39
C HIS A 57 -9.88 -12.71 -10.90
N SER A 58 -9.56 -13.42 -9.83
CA SER A 58 -10.40 -14.47 -9.26
C SER A 58 -11.69 -13.96 -8.62
N ARG A 59 -11.75 -12.68 -8.23
CA ARG A 59 -12.91 -12.09 -7.53
C ARG A 59 -13.64 -11.05 -8.36
N ILE A 60 -13.32 -10.88 -9.64
CA ILE A 60 -13.90 -9.80 -10.44
C ILE A 60 -15.43 -9.87 -10.49
N GLU A 61 -16.00 -11.07 -10.48
CA GLU A 61 -17.47 -11.28 -10.46
C GLU A 61 -18.15 -10.72 -9.19
N THR A 62 -17.39 -10.47 -8.11
CA THR A 62 -17.91 -9.89 -6.86
C THR A 62 -17.90 -8.37 -6.86
N TYR A 63 -17.33 -7.74 -7.89
CA TYR A 63 -17.27 -6.29 -8.00
C TYR A 63 -18.66 -5.71 -8.27
N ASN A 64 -19.08 -4.74 -7.46
CA ASN A 64 -20.31 -4.01 -7.68
C ASN A 64 -20.06 -2.78 -8.58
N HIS A 65 -20.66 -2.80 -9.78
CA HIS A 65 -20.59 -1.74 -10.79
C HIS A 65 -21.24 -0.40 -10.40
N ASP A 66 -22.03 -0.37 -9.33
CA ASP A 66 -22.59 0.87 -8.79
C ASP A 66 -21.52 1.78 -8.20
N PHE A 67 -20.40 1.19 -7.76
CA PHE A 67 -19.27 1.90 -7.16
C PHE A 67 -18.14 2.10 -8.18
N GLU A 68 -17.12 2.89 -7.79
CA GLU A 68 -15.90 2.99 -8.57
C GLU A 68 -15.02 1.74 -8.37
N PHE A 69 -14.27 1.36 -9.40
CA PHE A 69 -13.44 0.16 -9.39
C PHE A 69 -12.22 0.27 -8.48
N MET A 70 -11.58 1.45 -8.47
CA MET A 70 -10.34 1.62 -7.71
C MET A 70 -10.51 1.47 -6.19
N PRO A 71 -11.55 1.99 -5.53
CA PRO A 71 -11.81 1.69 -4.11
C PRO A 71 -11.85 0.19 -3.79
N TRP A 72 -12.49 -0.62 -4.64
CA TRP A 72 -12.52 -2.08 -4.48
C TRP A 72 -11.13 -2.71 -4.62
N VAL A 73 -10.34 -2.27 -5.62
CA VAL A 73 -8.94 -2.68 -5.78
C VAL A 73 -8.09 -2.32 -4.56
N TRP A 74 -8.23 -1.10 -4.03
CA TRP A 74 -7.48 -0.67 -2.85
C TRP A 74 -7.86 -1.46 -1.61
N ALA A 75 -9.14 -1.84 -1.45
CA ALA A 75 -9.57 -2.67 -0.35
C ALA A 75 -8.89 -4.05 -0.39
N ILE A 76 -8.77 -4.66 -1.58
CA ILE A 76 -8.03 -5.92 -1.77
C ILE A 76 -6.55 -5.73 -1.42
N ALA A 77 -5.91 -4.71 -2.00
CA ALA A 77 -4.49 -4.41 -1.79
C ALA A 77 -4.17 -4.19 -0.30
N ARG A 78 -4.99 -3.40 0.38
CA ARG A 78 -4.91 -3.16 1.82
C ARG A 78 -4.98 -4.47 2.61
N ASN A 79 -5.98 -5.30 2.33
CA ASN A 79 -6.15 -6.57 3.03
C ASN A 79 -4.92 -7.46 2.86
N LYS A 80 -4.36 -7.56 1.65
CA LYS A 80 -3.12 -8.30 1.36
C LYS A 80 -1.93 -7.78 2.15
N PHE A 81 -1.73 -6.47 2.19
CA PHE A 81 -0.65 -5.88 2.98
C PHE A 81 -0.78 -6.19 4.49
N PHE A 82 -1.96 -6.01 5.07
CA PHE A 82 -2.16 -6.28 6.50
C PHE A 82 -2.16 -7.77 6.84
N GLU A 83 -2.52 -8.64 5.91
CA GLU A 83 -2.33 -10.09 6.03
C GLU A 83 -0.84 -10.44 6.11
N PHE A 84 -0.03 -9.90 5.19
CA PHE A 84 1.42 -10.03 5.20
C PHE A 84 2.05 -9.50 6.50
N LYS A 85 1.66 -8.32 6.97
CA LYS A 85 2.17 -7.78 8.25
C LYS A 85 1.79 -8.66 9.44
N ARG A 86 0.58 -9.24 9.43
CA ARG A 86 0.16 -10.20 10.47
C ARG A 86 0.98 -11.49 10.42
N SER A 87 1.27 -12.02 9.22
CA SER A 87 2.09 -13.22 9.07
C SER A 87 3.54 -12.98 9.48
N GLN A 88 4.14 -11.85 9.10
CA GLN A 88 5.47 -11.45 9.55
C GLN A 88 5.54 -11.36 11.08
N ASN A 89 4.63 -10.62 11.72
CA ASN A 89 4.61 -10.48 13.18
C ASN A 89 4.49 -11.82 13.91
N ARG A 90 3.76 -12.79 13.33
CA ARG A 90 3.69 -14.16 13.87
C ARG A 90 5.03 -14.88 13.77
N VAL A 91 5.73 -14.77 12.64
CA VAL A 91 7.07 -15.36 12.46
C VAL A 91 8.06 -14.76 13.46
N VAL A 92 8.08 -13.43 13.63
CA VAL A 92 8.97 -12.76 14.61
C VAL A 92 8.73 -13.26 16.03
N ARG A 93 7.47 -13.45 16.43
CA ARG A 93 7.12 -13.97 17.76
C ARG A 93 7.57 -15.42 17.96
N LEU A 94 7.48 -16.24 16.92
CA LEU A 94 7.80 -17.67 17.00
C LEU A 94 9.30 -17.94 16.87
N ILE A 95 10.02 -17.14 16.08
CA ILE A 95 11.44 -17.36 15.79
C ILE A 95 12.19 -16.01 15.79
N PRO A 96 12.46 -15.42 16.97
CA PRO A 96 13.10 -14.11 17.07
C PRO A 96 14.48 -14.03 16.39
N GLN A 97 15.19 -15.17 16.34
CA GLN A 97 16.56 -15.31 15.83
C GLN A 97 16.67 -15.11 14.30
N LEU A 98 15.62 -15.41 13.53
CA LEU A 98 15.62 -15.24 12.07
C LEU A 98 15.46 -13.77 11.64
N THR A 99 14.80 -12.97 12.48
CA THR A 99 14.47 -11.57 12.17
C THR A 99 15.69 -10.64 12.12
N ARG A 100 16.72 -10.94 12.92
CA ARG A 100 17.94 -10.10 12.98
C ARG A 100 18.73 -10.11 11.66
N ASN A 101 18.62 -11.18 10.88
CA ASN A 101 19.34 -11.32 9.61
C ASN A 101 18.57 -10.73 8.41
N GLN A 102 17.23 -10.63 8.47
CA GLN A 102 16.44 -10.07 7.36
C GLN A 102 16.59 -8.55 7.20
N GLN A 103 16.95 -7.83 8.27
CA GLN A 103 17.26 -6.40 8.18
C GLN A 103 18.53 -6.13 7.35
N GLN A 104 19.42 -7.11 7.21
CA GLN A 104 20.67 -6.99 6.42
C GLN A 104 20.49 -7.37 4.94
N THR A 105 19.43 -8.11 4.59
CA THR A 105 19.13 -8.52 3.21
C THR A 105 18.12 -7.60 2.52
N ALA A 106 18.08 -6.31 2.88
CA ALA A 106 17.43 -5.31 2.04
C ALA A 106 18.26 -5.19 0.75
N CYS A 107 17.84 -5.92 -0.28
CA CYS A 107 18.52 -6.02 -1.56
C CYS A 107 18.89 -4.61 -2.07
N PHE A 108 20.21 -4.40 -2.22
CA PHE A 108 20.90 -3.23 -2.77
C PHE A 108 19.98 -2.12 -3.28
N SER A 109 19.76 -1.10 -2.45
CA SER A 109 19.35 0.21 -2.93
C SER A 109 20.36 1.22 -2.43
N SER A 110 21.06 1.84 -3.37
CA SER A 110 21.76 3.11 -3.17
C SER A 110 20.71 4.20 -2.95
N SER A 111 20.08 4.17 -1.78
CA SER A 111 19.15 5.20 -1.34
C SER A 111 19.97 6.39 -0.87
N SER A 112 19.62 7.59 -1.34
CA SER A 112 20.12 8.83 -0.75
C SER A 112 19.78 8.85 0.75
N ASP A 113 20.62 9.46 1.58
CA ASP A 113 20.44 9.54 3.05
C ASP A 113 19.00 9.89 3.46
N THR A 114 18.35 10.80 2.71
CA THR A 114 16.96 11.22 2.93
C THR A 114 15.90 10.12 2.79
N GLU A 115 16.06 9.17 1.87
CA GLU A 115 15.08 8.08 1.67
C GLU A 115 15.19 7.05 2.79
N THR A 116 16.41 6.80 3.26
CA THR A 116 16.69 5.97 4.45
C THR A 116 16.12 6.62 5.71
N ASP A 117 16.30 7.92 5.88
CA ASP A 117 15.73 8.67 7.01
C ASP A 117 14.21 8.67 7.01
N LEU A 118 13.58 8.88 5.85
CA LEU A 118 12.13 8.82 5.73
C LEU A 118 11.62 7.41 6.06
N ARG A 119 12.30 6.36 5.58
CA ARG A 119 11.97 4.97 5.91
C ARG A 119 12.01 4.74 7.42
N ASN A 120 13.14 5.09 8.05
CA ASN A 120 13.34 4.92 9.48
C ASN A 120 12.26 5.65 10.27
N CYS A 121 11.92 6.88 9.88
CA CYS A 121 10.84 7.62 10.50
C CYS A 121 9.48 6.92 10.33
N LEU A 122 9.13 6.48 9.12
CA LEU A 122 7.84 5.83 8.86
C LEU A 122 7.71 4.49 9.58
N ASP A 123 8.80 3.75 9.79
CA ASP A 123 8.80 2.49 10.53
C ASP A 123 8.57 2.67 12.05
N THR A 124 8.73 3.90 12.58
CA THR A 124 8.30 4.21 13.96
C THR A 124 6.79 4.39 14.10
N LEU A 125 6.07 4.59 12.99
CA LEU A 125 4.63 4.79 12.99
C LEU A 125 3.91 3.46 13.03
N SER A 126 2.71 3.43 13.64
CA SER A 126 1.80 2.31 13.46
C SER A 126 1.47 2.12 11.96
N GLU A 127 1.36 0.87 11.51
CA GLU A 127 1.06 0.54 10.10
C GLU A 127 -0.16 1.29 9.54
N VAL A 128 -1.22 1.46 10.33
CA VAL A 128 -2.44 2.20 9.91
C VAL A 128 -2.21 3.70 9.70
N THR A 129 -1.25 4.28 10.43
CA THR A 129 -0.88 5.70 10.31
C THR A 129 0.06 5.89 9.13
N LYS A 130 1.03 4.98 8.96
CA LYS A 130 1.92 4.92 7.79
C LYS A 130 1.09 4.78 6.50
N GLU A 131 0.13 3.86 6.49
CA GLU A 131 -0.82 3.68 5.38
C GLU A 131 -1.57 4.96 5.06
N ALA A 132 -2.19 5.62 6.05
CA ALA A 132 -2.94 6.85 5.81
C ALA A 132 -2.09 7.95 5.17
N PHE A 133 -0.84 8.09 5.61
CA PHE A 133 0.13 9.00 5.00
C PHE A 133 0.45 8.61 3.55
N VAL A 134 0.71 7.33 3.29
CA VAL A 134 1.05 6.84 1.94
C VAL A 134 -0.09 7.05 0.96
N LEU A 135 -1.31 6.69 1.35
CA LEU A 135 -2.52 6.88 0.54
C LEU A 135 -2.75 8.37 0.23
N LYS A 136 -2.59 9.24 1.23
CA LYS A 136 -2.84 10.67 1.06
C LYS A 136 -1.80 11.36 0.18
N HIS A 137 -0.52 11.11 0.45
CA HIS A 137 0.57 11.89 -0.17
C HIS A 137 1.14 11.26 -1.43
N PHE A 138 1.16 9.93 -1.55
CA PHE A 138 1.72 9.25 -2.72
C PHE A 138 0.65 8.75 -3.70
N GLN A 139 -0.51 8.30 -3.19
CA GLN A 139 -1.62 7.86 -4.05
C GLN A 139 -2.61 8.99 -4.39
N GLY A 140 -2.42 10.17 -3.78
CA GLY A 140 -3.22 11.37 -4.07
C GLY A 140 -4.68 11.26 -3.63
N MET A 141 -4.99 10.40 -2.66
CA MET A 141 -6.35 10.24 -2.15
C MET A 141 -6.83 11.47 -1.37
N THR A 142 -8.13 11.69 -1.31
CA THR A 142 -8.75 12.66 -0.41
C THR A 142 -8.84 12.12 1.01
N PHE A 143 -9.08 12.98 2.00
CA PHE A 143 -9.31 12.51 3.37
C PHE A 143 -10.57 11.63 3.49
N ASN A 144 -11.59 11.89 2.66
CA ASN A 144 -12.80 11.06 2.60
C ASN A 144 -12.46 9.68 2.05
N GLU A 145 -11.75 9.59 0.93
CA GLU A 145 -11.32 8.31 0.35
C GLU A 145 -10.45 7.50 1.31
N VAL A 146 -9.54 8.14 2.05
CA VAL A 146 -8.76 7.45 3.10
C VAL A 146 -9.66 6.97 4.25
N ALA A 147 -10.63 7.78 4.66
CA ALA A 147 -11.58 7.43 5.71
C ALA A 147 -12.43 6.21 5.32
N ASP A 148 -12.97 6.23 4.10
CA ASP A 148 -13.78 5.16 3.54
C ASP A 148 -12.98 3.86 3.38
N LEU A 149 -11.75 3.96 2.85
CA LEU A 149 -10.88 2.80 2.67
C LEU A 149 -10.46 2.18 4.02
N GLN A 150 -10.16 3.01 5.02
CA GLN A 150 -9.79 2.54 6.37
C GLN A 150 -11.00 2.22 7.25
N GLN A 151 -12.23 2.48 6.79
CA GLN A 151 -13.47 2.32 7.56
C GLN A 151 -13.42 3.06 8.90
N ILE A 152 -13.05 4.34 8.86
CA ILE A 152 -12.96 5.22 10.03
C ILE A 152 -13.68 6.54 9.78
N PRO A 153 -14.05 7.29 10.83
CA PRO A 153 -14.58 8.64 10.67
C PRO A 153 -13.56 9.59 10.01
N LEU A 154 -14.06 10.52 9.19
CA LEU A 154 -13.25 11.56 8.54
C LEU A 154 -12.33 12.34 9.50
N PRO A 155 -12.76 12.75 10.71
CA PRO A 155 -11.87 13.40 11.66
C PRO A 155 -10.67 12.53 12.03
N THR A 156 -10.88 11.22 12.21
CA THR A 156 -9.83 10.26 12.54
C THR A 156 -8.82 10.11 11.39
N ALA A 157 -9.29 10.05 10.14
CA ALA A 157 -8.41 10.00 8.98
C ALA A 157 -7.51 11.24 8.89
N LYS A 158 -8.09 12.44 9.08
CA LYS A 158 -7.32 13.70 9.13
C LYS A 158 -6.28 13.67 10.24
N SER A 159 -6.69 13.31 11.46
CA SER A 159 -5.78 13.24 12.61
C SER A 159 -4.63 12.26 12.39
N ARG A 160 -4.88 11.09 11.77
CA ARG A 160 -3.81 10.11 11.44
C ARG A 160 -2.79 10.69 10.47
N VAL A 161 -3.24 11.29 9.37
CA VAL A 161 -2.33 11.89 8.38
C VAL A 161 -1.53 13.03 9.01
N LEU A 162 -2.19 13.93 9.74
CA LEU A 162 -1.53 15.06 10.40
C LEU A 162 -0.54 14.60 11.47
N PHE A 163 -0.87 13.55 12.21
CA PHE A 163 0.04 12.94 13.17
C PHE A 163 1.28 12.34 12.49
N ALA A 164 1.11 11.64 11.36
CA ALA A 164 2.23 11.15 10.56
C ALA A 164 3.14 12.29 10.10
N LEU A 165 2.57 13.36 9.55
CA LEU A 165 3.31 14.56 9.13
C LEU A 165 4.06 15.22 10.28
N LYS A 166 3.42 15.34 11.45
CA LYS A 166 4.04 15.89 12.65
C LYS A 166 5.26 15.05 13.05
N LYS A 167 5.13 13.72 13.04
CA LYS A 167 6.23 12.82 13.39
C LYS A 167 7.39 12.88 12.41
N ILE A 168 7.10 12.94 11.11
CA ILE A 168 8.10 13.13 10.07
C ILE A 168 8.86 14.44 10.31
N ARG A 169 8.14 15.56 10.52
CA ARG A 169 8.78 16.85 10.81
C ARG A 169 9.64 16.81 12.08
N GLU A 170 9.15 16.20 13.16
CA GLU A 170 9.92 16.03 14.40
C GLU A 170 11.20 15.22 14.19
N TYR A 171 11.16 14.18 13.35
CA TYR A 171 12.32 13.33 13.06
C TYR A 171 13.41 14.11 12.31
N PHE A 172 13.05 14.82 11.24
CA PHE A 172 14.01 15.58 10.43
C PHE A 172 14.57 16.79 11.19
N ASN A 173 13.76 17.50 11.99
CA ASN A 173 14.25 18.61 12.80
C ASN A 173 15.24 18.20 13.90
N ARG A 174 15.26 16.91 14.30
CA ARG A 174 16.21 16.39 15.29
C ARG A 174 17.53 15.92 14.67
N GLY A 175 17.57 15.67 13.36
CA GLY A 175 18.78 15.30 12.63
C GLY A 175 19.61 16.49 12.14
N GLU A 176 19.09 17.72 12.27
CA GLU A 176 19.79 18.97 11.93
C GLU A 176 20.59 19.59 13.11
N LEU A 177 20.69 18.89 14.24
CA LEU A 177 21.49 19.27 15.42
C LEU A 177 22.60 18.24 15.66
#